data_AF-A0A970WXG8-F1
#
_entry.id   AF-A0A970WXG8-F1
#
_cell.length_a   1.000
_cell.length_b   1.000
_cell.length_c   1.000
_cell.angle_alpha   90.00
_cell.angle_beta   90.00
_cell.angle_gamma   90.00
#
_symmetry.space_group_name_H-M   'P 1'
#
loop_
_entity.id
_entity.type
_entity.pdbx_description
1 polymer ?
#
loop_
_entity_poly.entity_id
_entity_poly.type
_entity_poly.pdbx_seq_one_letter_code
_entity_poly.pdbx_strand_id
1 'polypeptide(L)'
;MLTGIIIGVAAGFIAGGALSWFLWDKALKSKRAKIIAEAETEGEVIRKEKMLQAREKYLQLKAEHEKNVNERNQRVVALENKLKQREAQTNQQRNDLMRDIKNFETEKMEVEQLRETLNGQLQVIEQKNEELEKLHRQQVEKLEQISGLSAEEARAQMVESLKEEAKTEAMSYVNEIMEEAKLTASKEAKKVVVKTIQRVATETAVENAVTTFHIESDEIKGRIIGREGRNIRALEAATGVEIIVDDTPEAIVLSAFDPVRREVARLALHQLVTDGRIHPARIEEVVQKVQKQVEEEVIETGKRTTIDLGVHGLHPELVRLIGKMKYRSSYGQNLLQHSREVANLCAIMAAELGLNPKKAKRAGLLHDIGKVPDDEPELPHAVLGMKLAEKYKEKPDICNAIGSHHDEVEMQTLLAPIVQVCDAISGARPGARREVVESYIKRLKDLEDLALSYPGVMKTYAIQAGRELRVIVGSDKINDQESEQLSYDIAKRIQDEMTYPGQIKITVIRETRSVNYAK
;
A
#
# COMPACT_ATOMS: atom_id res chain seq x y z
N MET A 1 -2.77 120.14 -40.59
CA MET A 1 -3.02 119.29 -39.40
C MET A 1 -3.63 117.93 -39.74
N LEU A 2 -4.65 117.81 -40.61
CA LEU A 2 -5.30 116.52 -40.92
C LEU A 2 -4.37 115.44 -41.52
N THR A 3 -3.44 115.81 -42.39
CA THR A 3 -2.53 114.88 -43.09
C THR A 3 -1.55 114.17 -42.14
N GLY A 4 -1.06 114.86 -41.10
CA GLY A 4 -0.18 114.26 -40.09
C GLY A 4 -0.88 113.23 -39.21
N ILE A 5 -2.17 113.42 -38.92
CA ILE A 5 -2.98 112.49 -38.13
C ILE A 5 -3.23 111.19 -38.92
N ILE A 6 -3.53 111.28 -40.21
CA ILE A 6 -3.76 110.11 -41.08
C ILE A 6 -2.48 109.27 -41.22
N ILE A 7 -1.32 109.92 -41.40
CA ILE A 7 -0.03 109.22 -41.48
C ILE A 7 0.32 108.57 -40.14
N GLY A 8 0.05 109.24 -39.01
CA GLY A 8 0.26 108.67 -37.68
C GLY A 8 -0.61 107.44 -37.39
N VAL A 9 -1.89 107.47 -37.79
CA VAL A 9 -2.80 106.32 -37.64
C VAL A 9 -2.39 105.16 -38.56
N ALA A 10 -2.02 105.44 -39.82
CA ALA A 10 -1.53 104.41 -40.74
C ALA A 10 -0.23 103.77 -40.25
N ALA A 11 0.73 104.58 -39.78
CA ALA A 11 1.97 104.09 -39.19
C ALA A 11 1.73 103.29 -37.90
N GLY A 12 0.80 103.72 -37.05
CA GLY A 12 0.40 102.99 -35.85
C GLY A 12 -0.27 101.65 -36.16
N PHE A 13 -1.09 101.57 -37.21
CA PHE A 13 -1.75 100.33 -37.64
C PHE A 13 -0.74 99.35 -38.26
N ILE A 14 0.22 99.84 -39.06
CA ILE A 14 1.30 99.02 -39.63
C ILE A 14 2.24 98.52 -38.53
N ALA A 15 2.65 99.39 -37.61
CA ALA A 15 3.52 99.02 -36.49
C ALA A 15 2.81 98.05 -35.53
N GLY A 16 1.54 98.29 -35.21
CA GLY A 16 0.71 97.40 -34.40
C GLY A 16 0.47 96.04 -35.08
N GLY A 17 0.23 96.03 -36.39
CA GLY A 17 0.10 94.80 -37.18
C GLY A 17 1.38 93.99 -37.23
N ALA A 18 2.53 94.63 -37.43
CA ALA A 18 3.83 93.98 -37.43
C ALA A 18 4.20 93.42 -36.05
N LEU A 19 3.94 94.17 -34.97
CA LEU A 19 4.18 93.72 -33.60
C LEU A 19 3.27 92.54 -33.23
N SER A 20 1.99 92.61 -33.61
CA SER A 20 1.04 91.52 -33.39
C SER A 20 1.42 90.26 -34.16
N TRP A 21 1.79 90.38 -35.44
CA TRP A 21 2.28 89.27 -36.24
C TRP A 21 3.54 88.63 -35.64
N PHE A 22 4.49 89.44 -35.16
CA PHE A 22 5.71 88.93 -34.53
C PHE A 22 5.44 88.20 -33.20
N LEU A 23 4.55 88.75 -32.36
CA LEU A 23 4.14 88.11 -31.10
C LEU A 23 3.38 86.80 -31.37
N TRP A 24 2.48 86.78 -32.36
CA TRP A 24 1.74 85.58 -32.76
C TRP A 24 2.65 84.52 -33.41
N ASP A 25 3.57 84.90 -34.28
CA ASP A 25 4.54 83.98 -34.89
C ASP A 25 5.45 83.34 -33.82
N LYS A 26 5.93 84.13 -32.85
CA LYS A 26 6.74 83.61 -31.74
C LYS A 26 5.95 82.66 -30.83
N ALA A 27 4.70 83.01 -30.50
CA ALA A 27 3.80 82.16 -29.70
C ALA A 27 3.41 80.86 -30.44
N LEU A 28 3.12 80.95 -31.74
CA LEU A 28 2.79 79.80 -32.60
C LEU A 28 4.00 78.89 -32.83
N LYS A 29 5.21 79.44 -32.99
CA LYS A 29 6.44 78.64 -33.09
C LYS A 29 6.68 77.82 -31.82
N SER A 30 6.49 78.41 -30.64
CA SER A 30 6.62 77.70 -29.36
C SER A 30 5.56 76.59 -29.22
N LYS A 31 4.29 76.86 -29.57
CA LYS A 31 3.23 75.84 -29.56
C LYS A 31 3.50 74.71 -30.56
N ARG A 32 3.95 75.02 -31.79
CA ARG A 32 4.29 74.02 -32.81
C ARG A 32 5.45 73.14 -32.35
N ALA A 33 6.51 73.72 -31.81
CA ALA A 33 7.64 72.97 -31.28
C ALA A 33 7.21 72.05 -30.12
N LYS A 34 6.31 72.53 -29.24
CA LYS A 34 5.78 71.74 -28.14
C LYS A 34 4.92 70.56 -28.62
N ILE A 35 4.03 70.78 -29.60
CA ILE A 35 3.19 69.72 -30.18
C ILE A 35 4.05 68.65 -30.88
N ILE A 36 5.10 69.06 -31.61
CA ILE A 36 6.02 68.12 -32.25
C ILE A 36 6.79 67.32 -31.19
N ALA A 37 7.30 67.97 -30.15
CA ALA A 37 7.98 67.29 -29.05
C ALA A 37 7.06 66.30 -28.31
N GLU A 38 5.80 66.67 -28.05
CA GLU A 38 4.80 65.78 -27.44
C GLU A 38 4.47 64.59 -28.37
N ALA A 39 4.33 64.82 -29.68
CA ALA A 39 4.12 63.74 -30.64
C ALA A 39 5.33 62.79 -30.75
N GLU A 40 6.55 63.31 -30.65
CA GLU A 40 7.78 62.50 -30.62
C GLU A 40 7.87 61.65 -29.35
N THR A 41 7.56 62.22 -28.17
CA THR A 41 7.58 61.46 -26.92
C THR A 41 6.48 60.40 -26.88
N GLU A 42 5.26 60.71 -27.32
CA GLU A 42 4.18 59.73 -27.45
C GLU A 42 4.54 58.63 -28.45
N GLY A 43 5.15 59.00 -29.59
CA GLY A 43 5.64 58.04 -30.58
C GLY A 43 6.71 57.10 -30.02
N GLU A 44 7.65 57.62 -29.22
CA GLU A 44 8.63 56.78 -28.53
C GLU A 44 8.00 55.84 -27.50
N VAL A 45 7.01 56.31 -26.74
CA VAL A 45 6.29 55.49 -25.77
C VAL A 45 5.55 54.35 -26.46
N ILE A 46 4.79 54.64 -27.53
CA ILE A 46 4.08 53.63 -28.32
C ILE A 46 5.07 52.61 -28.91
N ARG A 47 6.21 53.08 -29.43
CA ARG A 47 7.25 52.19 -29.98
C ARG A 47 7.83 51.27 -28.89
N LYS A 48 8.14 51.81 -27.70
CA LYS A 48 8.64 51.02 -26.56
C LYS A 48 7.59 50.01 -26.08
N GLU A 49 6.33 50.42 -25.99
CA GLU A 49 5.22 49.55 -25.61
C GLU A 49 5.03 48.40 -26.60
N LYS A 50 5.04 48.68 -27.91
CA LYS A 50 4.95 47.64 -28.95
C LYS A 50 6.15 46.70 -28.95
N MET A 51 7.36 47.21 -28.71
CA MET A 51 8.54 46.35 -28.54
C MET A 51 8.41 45.46 -27.30
N LEU A 52 7.85 45.98 -26.21
CA LEU A 52 7.65 45.22 -24.97
C LEU A 52 6.59 44.12 -25.17
N GLN A 53 5.46 44.44 -25.80
CA GLN A 53 4.42 43.47 -26.17
C GLN A 53 4.98 42.37 -27.10
N ALA A 54 5.79 42.73 -28.08
CA ALA A 54 6.44 41.75 -28.97
C ALA A 54 7.42 40.84 -28.20
N ARG A 55 8.19 41.41 -27.26
CA ARG A 55 9.12 40.66 -26.41
C ARG A 55 8.38 39.71 -25.47
N GLU A 56 7.27 40.16 -24.87
CA GLU A 56 6.43 39.33 -24.01
C GLU A 56 5.82 38.16 -24.79
N LYS A 57 5.24 38.44 -25.97
CA LYS A 57 4.69 37.40 -26.85
C LYS A 57 5.75 36.40 -27.31
N TYR A 58 6.96 36.87 -27.61
CA TYR A 58 8.09 36.00 -27.95
C TYR A 58 8.48 35.10 -26.78
N LEU A 59 8.55 35.64 -25.56
CA LEU A 59 8.86 34.85 -24.35
C LEU A 59 7.77 33.82 -24.06
N GLN A 60 6.49 34.18 -24.22
CA GLN A 60 5.37 33.24 -24.07
C GLN A 60 5.44 32.10 -25.09
N LEU A 61 5.62 32.41 -26.38
CA LEU A 61 5.76 31.41 -27.43
C LEU A 61 6.98 30.51 -27.21
N LYS A 62 8.09 31.08 -26.75
CA LYS A 62 9.30 30.31 -26.41
C LYS A 62 9.05 29.36 -25.24
N ALA A 63 8.41 29.83 -24.18
CA ALA A 63 8.07 29.01 -23.02
C ALA A 63 7.09 27.87 -23.38
N GLU A 64 6.09 28.15 -24.21
CA GLU A 64 5.15 27.13 -24.71
C GLU A 64 5.86 26.09 -25.59
N HIS A 65 6.80 26.53 -26.44
CA HIS A 65 7.61 25.61 -27.24
C HIS A 65 8.52 24.74 -26.37
N GLU A 66 9.22 25.32 -25.38
CA GLU A 66 10.06 24.57 -24.44
C GLU A 66 9.24 23.55 -23.63
N LYS A 67 8.01 23.92 -23.22
CA LYS A 67 7.08 23.00 -22.57
C LYS A 67 6.70 21.84 -23.48
N ASN A 68 6.31 22.12 -24.72
CA ASN A 68 5.95 21.09 -25.71
C ASN A 68 7.13 20.15 -26.03
N VAL A 69 8.35 20.69 -26.12
CA VAL A 69 9.57 19.89 -26.33
C VAL A 69 9.85 19.01 -25.12
N ASN A 70 9.73 19.54 -23.90
CA ASN A 70 9.92 18.75 -22.68
C ASN A 70 8.88 17.64 -22.53
N GLU A 71 7.60 17.92 -22.81
CA GLU A 71 6.55 16.90 -22.79
C GLU A 71 6.81 15.81 -23.84
N ARG A 72 7.26 16.18 -25.04
CA ARG A 72 7.62 15.22 -26.09
C ARG A 72 8.82 14.36 -25.68
N ASN A 73 9.86 14.96 -25.10
CA ASN A 73 11.03 14.25 -24.61
C ASN A 73 10.67 13.29 -23.47
N GLN A 74 9.82 13.71 -22.53
CA GLN A 74 9.31 12.83 -21.46
C GLN A 74 8.53 11.64 -22.01
N ARG A 75 7.68 11.85 -23.03
CA ARG A 75 6.96 10.75 -23.71
C ARG A 75 7.92 9.78 -24.40
N VAL A 76 8.96 10.29 -25.06
CA VAL A 76 9.98 9.45 -25.72
C VAL A 76 10.72 8.61 -24.68
N VAL A 77 11.19 9.21 -23.58
CA VAL A 77 11.88 8.49 -22.49
C VAL A 77 10.97 7.43 -21.85
N ALA A 78 9.68 7.74 -21.65
CA ALA A 78 8.72 6.78 -21.14
C ALA A 78 8.51 5.59 -22.09
N LEU A 79 8.44 5.84 -23.40
CA LEU A 79 8.34 4.79 -24.41
C LEU A 79 9.61 3.94 -24.49
N GLU A 80 10.79 4.54 -24.41
CA GLU A 80 12.07 3.82 -24.37
C GLU A 80 12.19 2.92 -23.14
N ASN A 81 11.81 3.41 -21.96
CA ASN A 81 11.82 2.61 -20.73
C ASN A 81 10.83 1.44 -20.83
N LYS A 82 9.64 1.65 -21.40
CA LYS A 82 8.65 0.59 -21.65
C LYS A 82 9.17 -0.46 -22.63
N LEU A 83 9.88 -0.03 -23.69
CA LEU A 83 10.51 -0.94 -24.65
C LEU A 83 11.63 -1.76 -24.00
N LYS A 84 12.52 -1.13 -23.22
CA LYS A 84 13.58 -1.82 -22.47
C LYS A 84 13.02 -2.85 -21.50
N GLN A 85 11.93 -2.52 -20.78
CA GLN A 85 11.27 -3.46 -19.89
C GLN A 85 10.70 -4.67 -20.64
N ARG A 86 10.07 -4.44 -21.80
CA ARG A 86 9.53 -5.52 -22.63
C ARG A 86 10.64 -6.40 -23.23
N GLU A 87 11.76 -5.80 -23.61
CA GLU A 87 12.94 -6.53 -24.10
C GLU A 87 13.57 -7.39 -23.01
N ALA A 88 13.70 -6.86 -21.79
CA ALA A 88 14.17 -7.62 -20.63
C ALA A 88 13.25 -8.81 -20.31
N GLN A 89 11.94 -8.60 -20.33
CA GLN A 89 10.96 -9.67 -20.10
C GLN A 89 11.02 -10.75 -21.20
N THR A 90 11.19 -10.35 -22.47
CA THR A 90 11.32 -11.28 -23.59
C THR A 90 12.61 -12.10 -23.47
N ASN A 91 13.72 -11.47 -23.06
CA ASN A 91 14.99 -12.17 -22.82
C ASN A 91 14.89 -13.16 -21.66
N GLN A 92 14.18 -12.80 -20.58
CA GLN A 92 13.93 -13.72 -19.47
C GLN A 92 13.12 -14.94 -19.93
N GLN A 93 12.01 -14.73 -20.64
CA GLN A 93 11.21 -15.83 -21.19
C GLN A 93 12.02 -16.74 -22.12
N ARG A 94 12.90 -16.16 -22.94
CA ARG A 94 13.79 -16.93 -23.82
C ARG A 94 14.78 -17.79 -23.02
N ASN A 95 15.35 -17.25 -21.94
CA ASN A 95 16.28 -17.98 -21.09
C ASN A 95 15.58 -19.11 -20.32
N ASP A 96 14.36 -18.87 -19.84
CA ASP A 96 13.54 -19.88 -19.18
C ASP A 96 13.19 -21.01 -20.16
N LEU A 97 12.74 -20.67 -21.37
CA LEU A 97 12.46 -21.66 -22.42
C LEU A 97 13.69 -22.49 -22.78
N MET A 98 14.88 -21.86 -22.85
CA MET A 98 16.13 -22.56 -23.14
C MET A 98 16.52 -23.53 -22.01
N ARG A 99 16.20 -23.18 -20.76
CA ARG A 99 16.38 -24.06 -19.60
C ARG A 99 15.42 -25.24 -19.63
N ASP A 100 14.16 -25.00 -19.98
CA ASP A 100 13.14 -26.05 -20.12
C ASP A 100 13.50 -27.04 -21.23
N ILE A 101 14.00 -26.55 -22.37
CA ILE A 101 14.51 -27.40 -23.46
C ILE A 101 15.66 -28.28 -22.97
N LYS A 102 16.62 -27.70 -22.23
CA LYS A 102 17.75 -28.47 -21.68
C LYS A 102 17.30 -29.53 -20.68
N ASN A 103 16.34 -29.21 -19.81
CA ASN A 103 15.77 -30.16 -18.86
C ASN A 103 15.05 -31.31 -19.59
N PHE A 104 14.29 -30.99 -20.64
CA PHE A 104 13.61 -31.99 -21.46
C PHE A 104 14.60 -32.92 -22.18
N GLU A 105 15.72 -32.39 -22.69
CA GLU A 105 16.78 -33.21 -23.27
C GLU A 105 17.42 -34.15 -22.24
N THR A 106 17.68 -33.68 -21.03
CA THR A 106 18.21 -34.55 -19.95
C THR A 106 17.22 -35.63 -19.53
N GLU A 107 15.94 -35.28 -19.34
CA GLU A 107 14.90 -36.27 -19.01
C GLU A 107 14.77 -37.31 -20.13
N LYS A 108 14.83 -36.89 -21.39
CA LYS A 108 14.79 -37.82 -22.52
C LYS A 108 15.97 -38.79 -22.50
N MET A 109 17.17 -38.33 -22.20
CA MET A 109 18.36 -39.19 -22.07
C MET A 109 18.22 -40.18 -20.92
N GLU A 110 17.70 -39.74 -19.76
CA GLU A 110 17.44 -40.62 -18.62
C GLU A 110 16.40 -41.69 -18.97
N VAL A 111 15.32 -41.33 -19.66
CA VAL A 111 14.29 -42.27 -20.13
C VAL A 111 14.87 -43.29 -21.12
N GLU A 112 15.75 -42.88 -22.03
CA GLU A 112 16.45 -43.79 -22.93
C GLU A 112 17.36 -44.77 -22.17
N GLN A 113 18.14 -44.29 -21.20
CA GLN A 113 18.95 -45.16 -20.32
C GLN A 113 18.10 -46.12 -19.50
N LEU A 114 16.97 -45.65 -18.96
CA LEU A 114 16.06 -46.48 -18.19
C LEU A 114 15.47 -47.59 -19.07
N ARG A 115 15.07 -47.26 -20.31
CA ARG A 115 14.60 -48.25 -21.29
C ARG A 115 15.66 -49.28 -21.62
N GLU A 116 16.90 -48.87 -21.80
CA GLU A 116 18.01 -49.77 -22.11
C GLU A 116 18.30 -50.72 -20.92
N THR A 117 18.26 -50.19 -19.70
CA THR A 117 18.39 -50.96 -18.47
C THR A 117 17.24 -51.96 -18.30
N LEU A 118 16.00 -51.52 -18.56
CA LEU A 118 14.80 -52.36 -18.47
C LEU A 118 14.84 -53.50 -19.49
N ASN A 119 15.28 -53.22 -20.72
CA ASN A 119 15.47 -54.25 -21.75
C ASN A 119 16.56 -55.25 -21.34
N GLY A 120 17.66 -54.79 -20.73
CA GLY A 120 18.67 -55.68 -20.17
C GLY A 120 18.12 -56.56 -19.04
N GLN A 121 17.33 -56.00 -18.14
CA GLN A 121 16.67 -56.75 -17.07
C GLN A 121 15.65 -57.76 -17.61
N LEU A 122 14.88 -57.39 -18.65
CA LEU A 122 13.94 -58.30 -19.32
C LEU A 122 14.66 -59.50 -19.92
N GLN A 123 15.79 -59.30 -20.61
CA GLN A 123 16.60 -60.42 -21.11
C GLN A 123 17.13 -61.32 -20.00
N VAL A 124 17.57 -60.74 -18.88
CA VAL A 124 18.03 -61.52 -17.71
C VAL A 124 16.87 -62.29 -17.07
N ILE A 125 15.68 -61.69 -16.96
CA ILE A 125 14.48 -62.36 -16.46
C ILE A 125 14.07 -63.49 -17.41
N GLU A 126 14.14 -63.28 -18.72
CA GLU A 126 13.81 -64.30 -19.72
C GLU A 126 14.76 -65.49 -19.63
N GLN A 127 16.07 -65.24 -19.51
CA GLN A 127 17.07 -66.29 -19.23
C GLN A 127 16.82 -67.01 -17.91
N LYS A 128 16.52 -66.26 -16.85
CA LYS A 128 16.18 -66.84 -15.55
C LYS A 128 14.90 -67.66 -15.61
N ASN A 129 13.88 -67.24 -16.35
CA ASN A 129 12.65 -67.99 -16.54
C ASN A 129 12.89 -69.29 -17.30
N GLU A 130 13.75 -69.29 -18.33
CA GLU A 130 14.17 -70.53 -19.00
C GLU A 130 14.94 -71.47 -18.07
N GLU A 131 15.83 -70.91 -17.24
CA GLU A 131 16.56 -71.68 -16.22
C GLU A 131 15.64 -72.23 -15.12
N LEU A 132 14.67 -71.42 -14.70
CA LEU A 132 13.69 -71.75 -13.67
C LEU A 132 12.68 -72.77 -14.21
N GLU A 133 12.29 -72.72 -15.49
CA GLU A 133 11.53 -73.80 -16.13
C GLU A 133 12.31 -75.12 -16.16
N LYS A 134 13.61 -75.06 -16.46
CA LYS A 134 14.50 -76.24 -16.42
C LYS A 134 14.60 -76.81 -15.01
N LEU A 135 14.88 -75.96 -14.03
CA LEU A 135 14.96 -76.33 -12.62
C LEU A 135 13.61 -76.82 -12.11
N HIS A 136 12.50 -76.19 -12.50
CA HIS A 136 11.15 -76.59 -12.14
C HIS A 136 10.82 -77.96 -12.74
N ARG A 137 11.18 -78.25 -13.99
CA ARG A 137 11.06 -79.60 -14.56
C ARG A 137 11.87 -80.63 -13.78
N GLN A 138 13.12 -80.32 -13.44
CA GLN A 138 13.98 -81.20 -12.63
C GLN A 138 13.44 -81.37 -11.21
N GLN A 139 12.81 -80.34 -10.65
CA GLN A 139 12.25 -80.33 -9.31
C GLN A 139 10.90 -81.05 -9.29
N VAL A 140 10.11 -80.98 -10.37
CA VAL A 140 8.91 -81.80 -10.59
C VAL A 140 9.31 -83.27 -10.75
N GLU A 141 10.32 -83.61 -11.54
CA GLU A 141 10.87 -84.98 -11.61
C GLU A 141 11.38 -85.48 -10.24
N LYS A 142 12.02 -84.62 -9.45
CA LYS A 142 12.49 -84.96 -8.09
C LYS A 142 11.37 -84.97 -7.06
N LEU A 143 10.32 -84.16 -7.20
CA LEU A 143 9.13 -84.14 -6.33
C LEU A 143 8.20 -85.30 -6.64
N GLU A 144 8.11 -85.74 -7.90
CA GLU A 144 7.51 -87.01 -8.32
C GLU A 144 8.26 -88.19 -7.69
N GLN A 145 9.57 -88.06 -7.45
CA GLN A 145 10.37 -89.06 -6.72
C GLN A 145 10.31 -88.95 -5.19
N ILE A 146 9.96 -87.81 -4.59
CA ILE A 146 10.16 -87.57 -3.13
C ILE A 146 8.90 -87.15 -2.36
N SER A 147 7.84 -86.63 -2.98
CA SER A 147 6.72 -86.06 -2.21
C SER A 147 5.54 -87.00 -2.05
N GLY A 148 5.45 -87.62 -0.87
CA GLY A 148 4.21 -88.16 -0.30
C GLY A 148 3.27 -87.06 0.22
N LEU A 149 3.15 -85.96 -0.52
CA LEU A 149 2.18 -84.87 -0.28
C LEU A 149 1.26 -84.80 -1.48
N SER A 150 -0.04 -84.62 -1.25
CA SER A 150 -1.00 -84.54 -2.35
C SER A 150 -0.79 -83.23 -3.12
N ALA A 151 -0.86 -83.30 -4.46
CA ALA A 151 -0.72 -82.13 -5.33
C ALA A 151 -1.73 -81.00 -5.03
N GLU A 152 -2.83 -81.31 -4.33
CA GLU A 152 -3.82 -80.33 -3.88
C GLU A 152 -3.34 -79.45 -2.71
N GLU A 153 -2.62 -80.01 -1.74
CA GLU A 153 -2.18 -79.28 -0.54
C GLU A 153 -1.09 -78.25 -0.88
N ALA A 154 -0.14 -78.61 -1.74
CA ALA A 154 0.91 -77.69 -2.21
C ALA A 154 0.32 -76.53 -3.04
N ARG A 155 -0.72 -76.81 -3.83
CA ARG A 155 -1.41 -75.79 -4.65
C ARG A 155 -2.19 -74.82 -3.78
N ALA A 156 -2.86 -75.31 -2.73
CA ALA A 156 -3.59 -74.48 -1.79
C ALA A 156 -2.67 -73.51 -1.04
N GLN A 157 -1.52 -73.98 -0.58
CA GLN A 157 -0.55 -73.15 0.16
C GLN A 157 0.07 -72.06 -0.72
N MET A 158 0.34 -72.38 -1.99
CA MET A 158 0.89 -71.43 -2.97
C MET A 158 -0.13 -70.36 -3.36
N VAL A 159 -1.40 -70.73 -3.52
CA VAL A 159 -2.50 -69.78 -3.79
C VAL A 159 -2.72 -68.84 -2.61
N GLU A 160 -2.57 -69.31 -1.37
CA GLU A 160 -2.73 -68.47 -0.19
C GLU A 160 -1.57 -67.46 -0.04
N SER A 161 -0.33 -67.88 -0.28
CA SER A 161 0.84 -66.98 -0.29
C SER A 161 0.72 -65.89 -1.36
N LEU A 162 0.29 -66.25 -2.58
CA LEU A 162 0.06 -65.29 -3.67
C LEU A 162 -1.05 -64.29 -3.33
N LYS A 163 -2.09 -64.72 -2.60
CA LYS A 163 -3.15 -63.81 -2.14
C LYS A 163 -2.64 -62.81 -1.10
N GLU A 164 -1.83 -63.24 -0.14
CA GLU A 164 -1.26 -62.33 0.86
C GLU A 164 -0.30 -61.32 0.24
N GLU A 165 0.52 -61.76 -0.71
CA GLU A 165 1.47 -60.90 -1.43
C GLU A 165 0.74 -59.86 -2.28
N ALA A 166 -0.25 -60.28 -3.08
CA ALA A 166 -1.09 -59.37 -3.87
C ALA A 166 -1.87 -58.36 -3.00
N LYS A 167 -2.30 -58.77 -1.80
CA LYS A 167 -3.00 -57.88 -0.85
C LYS A 167 -2.05 -56.83 -0.27
N THR A 168 -0.80 -57.19 -0.04
CA THR A 168 0.25 -56.29 0.47
C THR A 168 0.68 -55.28 -0.60
N GLU A 169 0.89 -55.72 -1.84
CA GLU A 169 1.17 -54.84 -2.97
C GLU A 169 0.01 -53.88 -3.24
N ALA A 170 -1.24 -54.36 -3.22
CA ALA A 170 -2.42 -53.51 -3.40
C ALA A 170 -2.50 -52.41 -2.33
N MET A 171 -2.17 -52.70 -1.06
CA MET A 171 -2.13 -51.68 0.00
C MET A 171 -1.00 -50.67 -0.21
N SER A 172 0.17 -51.11 -0.66
CA SER A 172 1.28 -50.20 -1.01
C SER A 172 0.89 -49.27 -2.15
N TYR A 173 0.26 -49.82 -3.20
CA TYR A 173 -0.19 -49.07 -4.36
C TYR A 173 -1.28 -48.04 -4.00
N VAL A 174 -2.23 -48.41 -3.13
CA VAL A 174 -3.25 -47.48 -2.63
C VAL A 174 -2.61 -46.34 -1.83
N ASN A 175 -1.63 -46.64 -0.98
CA ASN A 175 -0.92 -45.60 -0.21
C ASN A 175 -0.13 -44.66 -1.12
N GLU A 176 0.54 -45.19 -2.15
CA GLU A 176 1.27 -44.40 -3.14
C GLU A 176 0.34 -43.46 -3.92
N ILE A 177 -0.79 -43.96 -4.40
CA ILE A 177 -1.83 -43.13 -5.06
C ILE A 177 -2.34 -42.04 -4.12
N MET A 178 -2.59 -42.36 -2.85
CA MET A 178 -3.07 -41.38 -1.87
C MET A 178 -2.03 -40.29 -1.59
N GLU A 179 -0.75 -40.64 -1.54
CA GLU A 179 0.34 -39.69 -1.34
C GLU A 179 0.54 -38.80 -2.59
N GLU A 180 0.51 -39.39 -3.78
CA GLU A 180 0.56 -38.66 -5.05
C GLU A 180 -0.63 -37.70 -5.20
N ALA A 181 -1.84 -38.13 -4.83
CA ALA A 181 -3.03 -37.30 -4.82
C ALA A 181 -2.90 -36.11 -3.86
N LYS A 182 -2.32 -36.31 -2.65
CA LYS A 182 -2.04 -35.22 -1.71
C LYS A 182 -1.01 -34.24 -2.24
N LEU A 183 0.10 -34.73 -2.81
CA LEU A 183 1.14 -33.90 -3.40
C LEU A 183 0.59 -33.05 -4.56
N THR A 184 -0.21 -33.67 -5.43
CA THR A 184 -0.86 -33.01 -6.57
C THR A 184 -1.87 -31.97 -6.10
N ALA A 185 -2.70 -32.30 -5.10
CA ALA A 185 -3.65 -31.36 -4.51
C ALA A 185 -2.96 -30.14 -3.88
N SER A 186 -1.86 -30.35 -3.16
CA SER A 186 -1.05 -29.27 -2.58
C SER A 186 -0.46 -28.35 -3.66
N LYS A 187 0.04 -28.92 -4.76
CA LYS A 187 0.58 -28.17 -5.89
C LYS A 187 -0.49 -27.33 -6.59
N GLU A 188 -1.66 -27.91 -6.86
CA GLU A 188 -2.77 -27.18 -7.51
C GLU A 188 -3.38 -26.13 -6.57
N ALA A 189 -3.49 -26.38 -5.26
CA ALA A 189 -3.93 -25.38 -4.27
C ALA A 189 -2.99 -24.15 -4.27
N LYS A 190 -1.66 -24.37 -4.22
CA LYS A 190 -0.68 -23.29 -4.32
C LYS A 190 -0.82 -22.49 -5.61
N LYS A 191 -1.06 -23.17 -6.73
CA LYS A 191 -1.26 -22.54 -8.05
C LYS A 191 -2.53 -21.68 -8.10
N VAL A 192 -3.63 -22.13 -7.49
CA VAL A 192 -4.87 -21.33 -7.38
C VAL A 192 -4.62 -20.06 -6.56
N VAL A 193 -3.94 -20.17 -5.42
CA VAL A 193 -3.57 -19.01 -4.58
C VAL A 193 -2.70 -18.02 -5.36
N VAL A 194 -1.64 -18.49 -6.01
CA VAL A 194 -0.72 -17.64 -6.80
C VAL A 194 -1.45 -16.94 -7.95
N LYS A 195 -2.27 -17.67 -8.72
CA LYS A 195 -3.07 -17.08 -9.81
C LYS A 195 -4.04 -16.02 -9.29
N THR A 196 -4.65 -16.27 -8.13
CA THR A 196 -5.60 -15.34 -7.51
C THR A 196 -4.89 -14.04 -7.11
N ILE A 197 -3.71 -14.13 -6.50
CA ILE A 197 -2.88 -12.96 -6.14
C ILE A 197 -2.46 -12.18 -7.38
N GLN A 198 -1.94 -12.87 -8.41
CA GLN A 198 -1.44 -12.24 -9.64
C GLN A 198 -2.52 -11.43 -10.38
N ARG A 199 -3.78 -11.86 -10.33
CA ARG A 199 -4.90 -11.18 -11.01
C ARG A 199 -5.37 -9.91 -10.29
N VAL A 200 -5.01 -9.72 -9.02
CA VAL A 200 -5.51 -8.61 -8.17
C VAL A 200 -4.40 -7.59 -7.83
N ALA A 201 -3.17 -7.79 -8.30
CA ALA A 201 -2.03 -6.92 -7.99
C ALA A 201 -2.19 -5.49 -8.56
N THR A 202 -2.83 -4.61 -7.80
CA THR A 202 -2.78 -3.14 -7.96
C THR A 202 -2.14 -2.53 -6.73
N GLU A 203 -1.21 -1.59 -6.94
CA GLU A 203 -0.61 -0.78 -5.88
C GLU A 203 -1.65 0.17 -5.28
N THR A 204 -1.77 0.19 -3.94
CA THR A 204 -2.65 1.12 -3.22
C THR A 204 -1.83 1.90 -2.21
N ALA A 205 -2.02 3.21 -2.18
CA ALA A 205 -1.38 4.11 -1.22
C ALA A 205 -1.87 3.85 0.21
N VAL A 206 -0.94 3.91 1.17
CA VAL A 206 -1.19 3.78 2.61
C VAL A 206 -1.70 5.11 3.14
N GLU A 207 -2.87 5.13 3.78
CA GLU A 207 -3.44 6.33 4.40
C GLU A 207 -3.23 6.29 5.93
N ASN A 208 -2.74 7.40 6.49
CA ASN A 208 -2.39 7.49 7.91
C ASN A 208 -3.64 7.57 8.81
N ALA A 209 -3.55 6.95 9.99
CA ALA A 209 -4.65 6.88 10.98
C ALA A 209 -4.84 8.15 11.82
N VAL A 210 -3.91 9.11 11.73
CA VAL A 210 -3.97 10.41 12.41
C VAL A 210 -4.12 11.49 11.36
N THR A 211 -5.12 12.35 11.55
CA THR A 211 -5.36 13.48 10.67
C THR A 211 -4.88 14.75 11.36
N THR A 212 -3.71 15.25 10.95
CA THR A 212 -3.20 16.54 11.39
C THR A 212 -3.82 17.64 10.53
N PHE A 213 -4.54 18.56 11.17
CA PHE A 213 -5.04 19.74 10.49
C PHE A 213 -3.95 20.82 10.55
N HIS A 214 -3.38 21.14 9.39
CA HIS A 214 -2.34 22.16 9.27
C HIS A 214 -2.99 23.54 9.19
N ILE A 215 -2.41 24.50 9.91
CA ILE A 215 -2.92 25.86 10.04
C ILE A 215 -1.88 26.83 9.52
N GLU A 216 -2.29 27.78 8.69
CA GLU A 216 -1.40 28.74 8.04
C GLU A 216 -0.80 29.80 8.99
N SER A 217 -1.36 29.98 10.19
CA SER A 217 -0.91 30.96 11.18
C SER A 217 -1.48 30.69 12.58
N ASP A 218 -0.70 30.98 13.62
CA ASP A 218 -1.13 30.94 15.02
C ASP A 218 -2.30 31.91 15.33
N GLU A 219 -2.51 32.95 14.52
CA GLU A 219 -3.68 33.83 14.66
C GLU A 219 -4.98 33.08 14.35
N ILE A 220 -4.94 32.16 13.38
CA ILE A 220 -6.06 31.28 13.04
C ILE A 220 -6.26 30.25 14.16
N LYS A 221 -5.17 29.69 14.72
CA LYS A 221 -5.22 28.80 15.89
C LYS A 221 -5.92 29.49 17.07
N GLY A 222 -5.59 30.74 17.37
CA GLY A 222 -6.26 31.56 18.39
C GLY A 222 -7.76 31.79 18.15
N ARG A 223 -8.17 31.98 16.89
CA ARG A 223 -9.58 32.11 16.51
C ARG A 223 -10.36 30.80 16.61
N ILE A 224 -9.73 29.67 16.28
CA ILE A 224 -10.31 28.33 16.44
C ILE A 224 -10.54 28.01 17.92
N ILE A 225 -9.58 28.32 18.80
CA ILE A 225 -9.72 28.17 20.26
C ILE A 225 -10.84 29.07 20.78
N GLY A 226 -10.82 30.35 20.38
CA GLY A 226 -11.73 31.37 20.90
C GLY A 226 -11.43 31.76 22.34
N ARG A 227 -12.09 32.80 22.85
CA ARG A 227 -11.92 33.24 24.24
C ARG A 227 -12.33 32.12 25.19
N GLU A 228 -11.44 31.74 26.10
CA GLU A 228 -11.63 30.66 27.09
C GLU A 228 -11.93 29.27 26.47
N GLY A 229 -11.53 29.03 25.22
CA GLY A 229 -11.80 27.74 24.54
C GLY A 229 -13.25 27.57 24.09
N ARG A 230 -14.06 28.63 24.11
CA ARG A 230 -15.51 28.55 23.80
C ARG A 230 -15.82 27.96 22.42
N ASN A 231 -14.96 28.22 21.43
CA ASN A 231 -15.19 27.80 20.05
C ASN A 231 -14.81 26.33 19.88
N ILE A 232 -13.71 25.89 20.51
CA ILE A 232 -13.36 24.46 20.57
C ILE A 232 -14.47 23.68 21.27
N ARG A 233 -14.92 24.10 22.45
CA ARG A 233 -16.01 23.39 23.16
C ARG A 233 -17.29 23.29 22.34
N ALA A 234 -17.64 24.33 21.59
CA ALA A 234 -18.81 24.30 20.70
C ALA A 234 -18.60 23.30 19.56
N LEU A 235 -17.39 23.23 19.00
CA LEU A 235 -17.04 22.28 17.94
C LEU A 235 -17.00 20.84 18.45
N GLU A 236 -16.43 20.60 19.64
CA GLU A 236 -16.42 19.30 20.33
C GLU A 236 -17.84 18.85 20.66
N ALA A 237 -18.69 19.75 21.17
CA ALA A 237 -20.10 19.45 21.46
C ALA A 237 -20.91 19.15 20.19
N ALA A 238 -20.66 19.88 19.10
CA ALA A 238 -21.38 19.71 17.84
C ALA A 238 -20.94 18.46 17.06
N THR A 239 -19.66 18.08 17.12
CA THR A 239 -19.10 16.97 16.34
C THR A 239 -18.90 15.69 17.16
N GLY A 240 -18.81 15.78 18.47
CA GLY A 240 -18.45 14.68 19.35
C GLY A 240 -16.99 14.21 19.21
N VAL A 241 -16.10 15.10 18.76
CA VAL A 241 -14.65 14.87 18.60
C VAL A 241 -13.91 15.58 19.74
N GLU A 242 -12.80 15.03 20.21
CA GLU A 242 -11.88 15.68 21.14
C GLU A 242 -10.78 16.41 20.37
N ILE A 243 -10.58 17.69 20.64
CA ILE A 243 -9.63 18.52 19.91
C ILE A 243 -8.45 18.85 20.81
N ILE A 244 -7.32 18.20 20.53
CA ILE A 244 -6.09 18.36 21.29
C ILE A 244 -5.29 19.52 20.67
N VAL A 245 -5.12 20.56 21.45
CA VAL A 245 -4.30 21.73 21.10
C VAL A 245 -3.03 21.68 21.93
N ASP A 246 -1.92 21.31 21.31
CA ASP A 246 -0.60 21.24 21.94
C ASP A 246 0.25 22.48 21.59
N ASP A 247 1.41 22.61 22.24
CA ASP A 247 2.42 23.66 21.99
C ASP A 247 3.10 23.51 20.62
N THR A 248 2.76 22.46 19.86
CA THR A 248 3.19 22.30 18.47
C THR A 248 2.65 23.46 17.62
N PRO A 249 3.52 24.28 16.99
CA PRO A 249 3.09 25.38 16.13
C PRO A 249 2.37 24.84 14.89
N GLU A 250 1.43 25.62 14.35
CA GLU A 250 0.80 25.38 13.04
C GLU A 250 -0.04 24.07 12.89
N ALA A 251 -0.36 23.37 13.98
CA ALA A 251 -1.17 22.14 13.92
C ALA A 251 -2.21 22.01 15.04
N ILE A 252 -3.36 21.41 14.70
CA ILE A 252 -4.37 20.92 15.66
C ILE A 252 -4.61 19.42 15.39
N VAL A 253 -4.67 18.63 16.46
CA VAL A 253 -4.90 17.19 16.39
C VAL A 253 -6.36 16.88 16.70
N LEU A 254 -7.03 16.19 15.78
CA LEU A 254 -8.41 15.73 15.96
C LEU A 254 -8.41 14.27 16.41
N SER A 255 -8.91 14.02 17.61
CA SER A 255 -9.03 12.69 18.21
C SER A 255 -10.50 12.28 18.31
N ALA A 256 -10.88 11.20 17.64
CA ALA A 256 -12.21 10.61 17.77
C ALA A 256 -12.16 9.14 17.41
N PHE A 257 -12.95 8.32 18.11
CA PHE A 257 -13.11 6.90 17.82
C PHE A 257 -13.90 6.66 16.53
N ASP A 258 -14.93 7.46 16.27
CA ASP A 258 -15.68 7.44 15.01
C ASP A 258 -14.93 8.21 13.89
N PRO A 259 -14.46 7.53 12.84
CA PRO A 259 -13.75 8.18 11.75
C PRO A 259 -14.61 9.16 10.96
N VAL A 260 -15.93 8.95 10.87
CA VAL A 260 -16.84 9.86 10.16
C VAL A 260 -16.95 11.18 10.91
N ARG A 261 -17.06 11.13 12.25
CA ARG A 261 -17.07 12.35 13.08
C ARG A 261 -15.77 13.13 12.94
N ARG A 262 -14.64 12.43 12.89
CA ARG A 262 -13.31 13.04 12.67
C ARG A 262 -13.25 13.79 11.34
N GLU A 263 -13.81 13.18 10.29
CA GLU A 263 -13.86 13.81 8.97
C GLU A 263 -14.82 15.01 8.92
N VAL A 264 -16.00 14.89 9.54
CA VAL A 264 -16.94 16.01 9.68
C VAL A 264 -16.28 17.18 10.40
N ALA A 265 -15.56 16.93 11.50
CA ALA A 265 -14.83 17.97 12.22
C ALA A 265 -13.72 18.60 11.37
N ARG A 266 -12.97 17.80 10.61
CA ARG A 266 -11.92 18.29 9.70
C ARG A 266 -12.47 19.20 8.61
N LEU A 267 -13.53 18.78 7.94
CA LEU A 267 -14.18 19.55 6.87
C LEU A 267 -14.88 20.80 7.41
N ALA A 268 -15.53 20.70 8.57
CA ALA A 268 -16.13 21.84 9.25
C ALA A 268 -15.06 22.88 9.64
N LEU A 269 -13.93 22.45 10.20
CA LEU A 269 -12.80 23.32 10.51
C LEU A 269 -12.25 23.99 9.26
N HIS A 270 -12.06 23.25 8.18
CA HIS A 270 -11.60 23.81 6.91
C HIS A 270 -12.55 24.92 6.42
N GLN A 271 -13.86 24.64 6.40
CA GLN A 271 -14.86 25.61 5.94
C GLN A 271 -14.97 26.85 6.86
N LEU A 272 -14.86 26.67 8.17
CA LEU A 272 -14.86 27.77 9.15
C LEU A 272 -13.62 28.66 9.03
N VAL A 273 -12.45 28.06 8.75
CA VAL A 273 -11.19 28.80 8.53
C VAL A 273 -11.26 29.59 7.22
N THR A 274 -11.75 28.99 6.13
CA THR A 274 -11.92 29.67 4.84
C THR A 274 -12.92 30.82 4.90
N ASP A 275 -14.02 30.67 5.65
CA ASP A 275 -15.03 31.73 5.87
C ASP A 275 -14.51 32.81 6.84
N GLY A 276 -13.53 32.49 7.68
CA GLY A 276 -12.90 33.40 8.64
C GLY A 276 -13.78 33.78 9.85
N ARG A 277 -15.01 33.26 9.92
CA ARG A 277 -16.01 33.53 10.97
C ARG A 277 -16.18 32.30 11.87
N ILE A 278 -15.56 32.35 13.05
CA ILE A 278 -15.57 31.24 14.01
C ILE A 278 -16.29 31.67 15.30
N HIS A 279 -17.58 31.34 15.41
CA HIS A 279 -18.39 31.53 16.61
C HIS A 279 -19.41 30.40 16.80
N PRO A 280 -19.90 30.13 18.03
CA PRO A 280 -20.68 28.92 18.33
C PRO A 280 -21.87 28.64 17.39
N ALA A 281 -22.74 29.62 17.15
CA ALA A 281 -23.89 29.44 16.26
C ALA A 281 -23.50 29.08 14.82
N ARG A 282 -22.38 29.62 14.30
CA ARG A 282 -21.90 29.31 12.96
C ARG A 282 -21.25 27.93 12.91
N ILE A 283 -20.55 27.55 13.98
CA ILE A 283 -19.96 26.21 14.11
C ILE A 283 -21.06 25.16 14.03
N GLU A 284 -22.14 25.31 14.80
CA GLU A 284 -23.29 24.39 14.75
C GLU A 284 -23.92 24.29 13.36
N GLU A 285 -24.15 25.43 12.71
CA GLU A 285 -24.72 25.48 11.34
C GLU A 285 -23.82 24.76 10.32
N VAL A 286 -22.51 25.04 10.34
CA VAL A 286 -21.54 24.45 9.40
C VAL A 286 -21.40 22.96 9.67
N VAL A 287 -21.31 22.53 10.92
CA VAL A 287 -21.23 21.11 11.28
C VAL A 287 -22.45 20.34 10.80
N GLN A 288 -23.68 20.86 11.00
CA GLN A 288 -24.89 20.21 10.49
C GLN A 288 -24.90 20.11 8.97
N LYS A 289 -24.42 21.15 8.27
CA LYS A 289 -24.33 21.15 6.81
C LYS A 289 -23.32 20.12 6.30
N VAL A 290 -22.12 20.10 6.89
CA VAL A 290 -21.05 19.16 6.53
C VAL A 290 -21.47 17.73 6.85
N GLN A 291 -22.15 17.49 7.98
CA GLN A 291 -22.64 16.17 8.35
C GLN A 291 -23.60 15.61 7.28
N LYS A 292 -24.52 16.45 6.76
CA LYS A 292 -25.40 16.04 5.65
C LYS A 292 -24.61 15.73 4.37
N GLN A 293 -23.61 16.55 4.04
CA GLN A 293 -22.78 16.34 2.85
C GLN A 293 -21.97 15.04 2.93
N VAL A 294 -21.35 14.77 4.09
CA VAL A 294 -20.59 13.53 4.32
C VAL A 294 -21.52 12.31 4.28
N GLU A 295 -22.72 12.40 4.84
CA GLU A 295 -23.69 11.31 4.78
C GLU A 295 -24.15 11.01 3.35
N GLU A 296 -24.40 12.03 2.53
CA GLU A 296 -24.70 11.86 1.10
C GLU A 296 -23.53 11.19 0.36
N GLU A 297 -22.29 11.62 0.64
CA GLU A 297 -21.08 11.04 0.07
C GLU A 297 -20.88 9.56 0.49
N VAL A 298 -21.17 9.22 1.75
CA VAL A 298 -21.17 7.83 2.26
C VAL A 298 -22.12 6.98 1.42
N ILE A 299 -23.37 7.41 1.26
CA ILE A 299 -24.39 6.67 0.51
C ILE A 299 -23.99 6.53 -0.97
N GLU A 300 -23.48 7.60 -1.60
CA GLU A 300 -23.02 7.58 -2.98
C GLU A 300 -21.83 6.63 -3.18
N THR A 301 -20.84 6.69 -2.29
CA THR A 301 -19.66 5.80 -2.30
C THR A 301 -20.06 4.35 -2.15
N GLY A 302 -20.98 4.05 -1.23
CA GLY A 302 -21.54 2.71 -1.04
C GLY A 302 -22.22 2.20 -2.31
N LYS A 303 -23.12 3.00 -2.90
CA LYS A 303 -23.82 2.65 -4.16
C LYS A 303 -22.83 2.38 -5.28
N ARG A 304 -21.88 3.30 -5.50
CA ARG A 304 -20.84 3.15 -6.53
C ARG A 304 -20.04 1.87 -6.33
N THR A 305 -19.61 1.57 -5.11
CA THR A 305 -18.84 0.36 -4.80
C THR A 305 -19.62 -0.92 -5.13
N THR A 306 -20.91 -0.96 -4.77
CA THR A 306 -21.76 -2.13 -5.06
C THR A 306 -21.99 -2.33 -6.56
N ILE A 307 -22.11 -1.24 -7.32
CA ILE A 307 -22.23 -1.27 -8.79
C ILE A 307 -20.92 -1.75 -9.42
N ASP A 308 -19.79 -1.16 -9.05
CA ASP A 308 -18.46 -1.48 -9.59
C ASP A 308 -18.11 -2.97 -9.37
N LEU A 309 -18.50 -3.53 -8.22
CA LEU A 309 -18.25 -4.93 -7.90
C LEU A 309 -19.31 -5.88 -8.49
N GLY A 310 -20.43 -5.38 -9.00
CA GLY A 310 -21.54 -6.18 -9.51
C GLY A 310 -22.33 -6.90 -8.41
N VAL A 311 -22.40 -6.32 -7.21
CA VAL A 311 -23.15 -6.84 -6.06
C VAL A 311 -24.50 -6.10 -6.00
N HIS A 312 -25.59 -6.80 -6.31
CA HIS A 312 -26.93 -6.21 -6.37
C HIS A 312 -27.84 -6.72 -5.25
N GLY A 313 -28.88 -5.95 -4.92
CA GLY A 313 -29.90 -6.34 -3.96
C GLY A 313 -29.41 -6.39 -2.51
N LEU A 314 -28.48 -5.51 -2.14
CA LEU A 314 -28.15 -5.24 -0.73
C LEU A 314 -29.18 -4.28 -0.13
N HIS A 315 -29.46 -4.43 1.16
CA HIS A 315 -30.31 -3.48 1.88
C HIS A 315 -29.66 -2.08 1.89
N PRO A 316 -30.43 -0.97 1.78
CA PRO A 316 -29.87 0.38 1.76
C PRO A 316 -28.94 0.70 2.94
N GLU A 317 -29.26 0.20 4.14
CA GLU A 317 -28.38 0.34 5.32
C GLU A 317 -27.04 -0.38 5.17
N LEU A 318 -27.00 -1.57 4.55
CA LEU A 318 -25.73 -2.24 4.28
C LEU A 318 -24.91 -1.47 3.25
N VAL A 319 -25.57 -0.87 2.25
CA VAL A 319 -24.91 0.01 1.27
C VAL A 319 -24.31 1.25 1.95
N ARG A 320 -25.04 1.86 2.89
CA ARG A 320 -24.56 2.99 3.70
C ARG A 320 -23.35 2.58 4.55
N LEU A 321 -23.40 1.44 5.24
CA LEU A 321 -22.27 0.91 6.01
C LEU A 321 -21.04 0.64 5.13
N ILE A 322 -21.23 0.12 3.91
CA ILE A 322 -20.12 -0.04 2.95
C ILE A 322 -19.47 1.31 2.65
N GLY A 323 -20.26 2.36 2.42
CA GLY A 323 -19.73 3.71 2.24
C GLY A 323 -18.94 4.21 3.45
N LYS A 324 -19.42 3.92 4.66
CA LYS A 324 -18.80 4.33 5.93
C LYS A 324 -17.39 3.76 6.10
N MET A 325 -17.12 2.57 5.53
CA MET A 325 -15.77 1.97 5.50
C MET A 325 -14.72 2.85 4.82
N LYS A 326 -15.11 3.81 3.96
CA LYS A 326 -14.18 4.74 3.32
C LYS A 326 -13.39 5.58 4.33
N TYR A 327 -14.01 5.94 5.45
CA TYR A 327 -13.38 6.81 6.44
C TYR A 327 -12.60 6.03 7.49
N ARG A 328 -12.81 4.70 7.58
CA ARG A 328 -12.10 3.84 8.53
C ARG A 328 -10.82 3.32 7.90
N SER A 329 -9.73 3.43 8.64
CA SER A 329 -8.47 2.76 8.32
C SER A 329 -8.13 1.75 9.41
N SER A 330 -7.68 0.56 9.01
CA SER A 330 -7.18 -0.46 9.93
C SER A 330 -5.78 -0.86 9.49
N TYR A 331 -4.83 -0.83 10.43
CA TYR A 331 -3.42 -1.19 10.21
C TYR A 331 -2.72 -0.41 9.07
N GLY A 332 -3.18 0.82 8.77
CA GLY A 332 -2.64 1.67 7.69
C GLY A 332 -3.29 1.46 6.31
N GLN A 333 -4.27 0.57 6.20
CA GLN A 333 -5.06 0.38 5.00
C GLN A 333 -6.45 0.96 5.15
N ASN A 334 -6.95 1.59 4.09
CA ASN A 334 -8.35 2.01 4.00
C ASN A 334 -9.26 0.77 3.98
N LEU A 335 -10.24 0.72 4.89
CA LEU A 335 -11.09 -0.46 5.11
C LEU A 335 -11.97 -0.79 3.90
N LEU A 336 -12.50 0.24 3.22
CA LEU A 336 -13.30 0.03 2.01
C LEU A 336 -12.44 -0.56 0.89
N GLN A 337 -11.22 -0.06 0.72
CA GLN A 337 -10.32 -0.57 -0.31
C GLN A 337 -9.90 -2.02 -0.02
N HIS A 338 -9.60 -2.33 1.24
CA HIS A 338 -9.35 -3.69 1.70
C HIS A 338 -10.55 -4.61 1.41
N SER A 339 -11.76 -4.21 1.78
CA SER A 339 -12.97 -5.00 1.55
C SER A 339 -13.26 -5.22 0.05
N ARG A 340 -12.99 -4.23 -0.81
CA ARG A 340 -13.11 -4.37 -2.27
C ARG A 340 -12.11 -5.38 -2.83
N GLU A 341 -10.89 -5.36 -2.31
CA GLU A 341 -9.85 -6.32 -2.68
C GLU A 341 -10.20 -7.74 -2.25
N VAL A 342 -10.57 -7.93 -0.98
CA VAL A 342 -11.03 -9.22 -0.45
C VAL A 342 -12.21 -9.74 -1.28
N ALA A 343 -13.19 -8.90 -1.61
CA ALA A 343 -14.31 -9.27 -2.48
C ALA A 343 -13.85 -9.79 -3.86
N ASN A 344 -12.86 -9.15 -4.49
CA ASN A 344 -12.33 -9.60 -5.78
C ASN A 344 -11.53 -10.90 -5.67
N LEU A 345 -10.70 -11.04 -4.63
CA LEU A 345 -9.96 -12.29 -4.33
C LEU A 345 -10.95 -13.45 -4.09
N CYS A 346 -11.99 -13.23 -3.27
CA CYS A 346 -13.03 -14.22 -3.01
C CYS A 346 -13.74 -14.65 -4.29
N ALA A 347 -14.04 -13.71 -5.19
CA ALA A 347 -14.70 -14.00 -6.46
C ALA A 347 -13.83 -14.91 -7.36
N ILE A 348 -12.54 -14.60 -7.47
CA ILE A 348 -11.60 -15.37 -8.29
C ILE A 348 -11.36 -16.75 -7.68
N MET A 349 -11.13 -16.81 -6.37
CA MET A 349 -10.90 -18.07 -5.66
C MET A 349 -12.13 -18.99 -5.75
N ALA A 350 -13.34 -18.45 -5.55
CA ALA A 350 -14.56 -19.21 -5.72
C ALA A 350 -14.73 -19.72 -7.15
N ALA A 351 -14.38 -18.92 -8.18
CA ALA A 351 -14.46 -19.35 -9.57
C ALA A 351 -13.51 -20.52 -9.88
N GLU A 352 -12.26 -20.46 -9.40
CA GLU A 352 -11.28 -21.54 -9.59
C GLU A 352 -11.67 -22.83 -8.82
N LEU A 353 -12.40 -22.69 -7.70
CA LEU A 353 -12.92 -23.81 -6.90
C LEU A 353 -14.30 -24.33 -7.37
N GLY A 354 -14.87 -23.78 -8.46
CA GLY A 354 -16.19 -24.19 -8.97
C GLY A 354 -17.39 -23.74 -8.11
N LEU A 355 -17.20 -22.78 -7.21
CA LEU A 355 -18.23 -22.19 -6.36
C LEU A 355 -18.81 -20.92 -7.00
N ASN A 356 -19.89 -20.38 -6.43
CA ASN A 356 -20.57 -19.19 -6.98
C ASN A 356 -19.75 -17.90 -6.70
N PRO A 357 -19.16 -17.24 -7.72
CA PRO A 357 -18.32 -16.07 -7.52
C PRO A 357 -19.08 -14.86 -7.00
N LYS A 358 -20.37 -14.73 -7.33
CA LYS A 358 -21.21 -13.60 -6.88
C LYS A 358 -21.48 -13.67 -5.38
N LYS A 359 -21.71 -14.87 -4.84
CA LYS A 359 -21.89 -15.08 -3.40
C LYS A 359 -20.59 -14.81 -2.63
N ALA A 360 -19.47 -15.36 -3.10
CA ALA A 360 -18.16 -15.15 -2.48
C ALA A 360 -17.76 -13.67 -2.49
N LYS A 361 -18.00 -12.96 -3.60
CA LYS A 361 -17.77 -11.51 -3.70
C LYS A 361 -18.61 -10.72 -2.70
N ARG A 362 -19.89 -11.07 -2.56
CA ARG A 362 -20.81 -10.42 -1.60
C ARG A 362 -20.35 -10.64 -0.15
N ALA A 363 -19.94 -11.87 0.20
CA ALA A 363 -19.40 -12.18 1.52
C ALA A 363 -18.08 -11.44 1.79
N GLY A 364 -17.16 -11.43 0.84
CA GLY A 364 -15.88 -10.72 0.96
C GLY A 364 -16.04 -9.20 1.08
N LEU A 365 -17.02 -8.58 0.42
CA LEU A 365 -17.31 -7.14 0.58
C LEU A 365 -17.86 -6.82 1.98
N LEU A 366 -18.62 -7.75 2.57
CA LEU A 366 -19.33 -7.54 3.82
C LEU A 366 -18.58 -8.04 5.06
N HIS A 367 -17.47 -8.77 4.91
CA HIS A 367 -16.82 -9.47 6.03
C HIS A 367 -16.47 -8.55 7.21
N ASP A 368 -16.09 -7.31 6.91
CA ASP A 368 -15.59 -6.34 7.87
C ASP A 368 -16.59 -5.23 8.23
N ILE A 369 -17.86 -5.33 7.83
CA ILE A 369 -18.87 -4.28 8.11
C ILE A 369 -19.11 -4.04 9.60
N GLY A 370 -18.80 -5.02 10.45
CA GLY A 370 -18.86 -4.87 11.91
C GLY A 370 -17.81 -3.92 12.47
N LYS A 371 -16.88 -3.41 11.65
CA LYS A 371 -15.98 -2.31 11.99
C LYS A 371 -16.61 -0.93 11.76
N VAL A 372 -17.82 -0.81 11.23
CA VAL A 372 -18.42 0.53 11.03
C VAL A 372 -19.85 0.66 11.56
N PRO A 373 -20.23 0.04 12.69
CA PRO A 373 -21.56 0.24 13.25
C PRO A 373 -21.76 1.69 13.68
N ASP A 374 -23.02 2.10 13.90
CA ASP A 374 -23.34 3.41 14.49
C ASP A 374 -23.25 3.38 16.02
N ASP A 375 -23.53 2.22 16.62
CA ASP A 375 -23.36 1.94 18.03
C ASP A 375 -22.10 1.08 18.22
N GLU A 376 -21.39 1.23 19.35
CA GLU A 376 -20.20 0.43 19.67
C GLU A 376 -20.55 -0.65 20.72
N PRO A 377 -21.12 -1.80 20.32
CA PRO A 377 -21.30 -2.92 21.26
C PRO A 377 -19.96 -3.61 21.52
N GLU A 378 -19.81 -4.18 22.72
CA GLU A 378 -18.67 -5.03 23.12
C GLU A 378 -18.71 -6.42 22.46
N LEU A 379 -18.96 -6.48 21.16
CA LEU A 379 -18.92 -7.71 20.37
C LEU A 379 -17.73 -7.69 19.41
N PRO A 380 -17.08 -8.84 19.16
CA PRO A 380 -16.11 -8.97 18.08
C PRO A 380 -16.71 -8.51 16.74
N HIS A 381 -15.91 -7.89 15.89
CA HIS A 381 -16.44 -7.25 14.67
C HIS A 381 -17.03 -8.27 13.69
N ALA A 382 -16.52 -9.50 13.63
CA ALA A 382 -17.11 -10.53 12.78
C ALA A 382 -18.51 -10.93 13.25
N VAL A 383 -18.67 -11.17 14.56
CA VAL A 383 -19.98 -11.49 15.17
C VAL A 383 -20.95 -10.33 15.02
N LEU A 384 -20.47 -9.09 15.19
CA LEU A 384 -21.29 -7.90 14.98
C LEU A 384 -21.70 -7.75 13.51
N GLY A 385 -20.76 -7.95 12.58
CA GLY A 385 -21.01 -7.91 11.15
C GLY A 385 -22.05 -8.96 10.73
N MET A 386 -21.96 -10.17 11.27
CA MET A 386 -22.95 -11.24 11.07
C MET A 386 -24.34 -10.80 11.55
N LYS A 387 -24.45 -10.30 12.79
CA LYS A 387 -25.73 -9.82 13.34
C LYS A 387 -26.32 -8.66 12.54
N LEU A 388 -25.49 -7.74 12.04
CA LEU A 388 -25.93 -6.64 11.17
C LEU A 388 -26.45 -7.18 9.83
N ALA A 389 -25.75 -8.12 9.21
CA ALA A 389 -26.19 -8.76 7.98
C ALA A 389 -27.52 -9.51 8.18
N GLU A 390 -27.67 -10.25 9.27
CA GLU A 390 -28.91 -10.94 9.65
C GLU A 390 -30.07 -9.95 9.89
N LYS A 391 -29.83 -8.87 10.64
CA LYS A 391 -30.82 -7.81 10.89
C LYS A 391 -31.38 -7.23 9.58
N TYR A 392 -30.53 -7.09 8.56
CA TYR A 392 -30.90 -6.59 7.24
C TYR A 392 -31.25 -7.70 6.23
N LYS A 393 -31.56 -8.91 6.71
CA LYS A 393 -32.08 -10.05 5.93
C LYS A 393 -31.13 -10.57 4.84
N GLU A 394 -29.82 -10.54 5.10
CA GLU A 394 -28.87 -11.29 4.28
C GLU A 394 -29.05 -12.80 4.42
N LYS A 395 -28.53 -13.53 3.44
CA LYS A 395 -28.68 -14.99 3.39
C LYS A 395 -27.77 -15.66 4.45
N PRO A 396 -28.21 -16.78 5.06
CA PRO A 396 -27.46 -17.45 6.13
C PRO A 396 -26.04 -17.86 5.74
N ASP A 397 -25.82 -18.25 4.47
CA ASP A 397 -24.50 -18.61 3.95
C ASP A 397 -23.53 -17.41 3.89
N ILE A 398 -24.05 -16.21 3.61
CA ILE A 398 -23.30 -14.96 3.65
C ILE A 398 -23.05 -14.51 5.10
N CYS A 399 -24.08 -14.57 5.95
CA CYS A 399 -23.97 -14.24 7.36
C CYS A 399 -22.92 -15.11 8.06
N ASN A 400 -22.94 -16.42 7.82
CA ASN A 400 -21.94 -17.34 8.37
C ASN A 400 -20.53 -16.97 7.92
N ALA A 401 -20.32 -16.72 6.62
CA ALA A 401 -19.00 -16.33 6.11
C ALA A 401 -18.48 -15.01 6.71
N ILE A 402 -19.37 -14.06 7.05
CA ILE A 402 -19.02 -12.84 7.78
C ILE A 402 -18.71 -13.15 9.25
N GLY A 403 -19.48 -14.01 9.92
CA GLY A 403 -19.31 -14.30 11.35
C GLY A 403 -18.14 -15.21 11.69
N SER A 404 -17.68 -16.02 10.74
CA SER A 404 -16.66 -17.05 10.99
C SER A 404 -15.28 -16.72 10.42
N HIS A 405 -15.06 -15.56 9.80
CA HIS A 405 -13.79 -15.28 9.11
C HIS A 405 -12.58 -15.13 10.05
N HIS A 406 -12.80 -14.89 11.35
CA HIS A 406 -11.78 -14.99 12.41
C HIS A 406 -12.06 -16.13 13.41
N ASP A 407 -12.77 -17.17 12.98
CA ASP A 407 -13.06 -18.37 13.77
C ASP A 407 -13.90 -18.11 15.05
N GLU A 408 -14.63 -16.99 15.17
CA GLU A 408 -15.53 -16.76 16.31
C GLU A 408 -16.82 -17.59 16.26
N VAL A 409 -17.17 -18.09 15.08
CA VAL A 409 -18.33 -18.93 14.80
C VAL A 409 -17.89 -20.10 13.91
N GLU A 410 -18.53 -21.26 14.06
CA GLU A 410 -18.26 -22.44 13.23
C GLU A 410 -18.49 -22.16 11.74
N MET A 411 -17.53 -22.55 10.90
CA MET A 411 -17.64 -22.43 9.44
C MET A 411 -18.59 -23.49 8.88
N GLN A 412 -19.79 -23.08 8.46
CA GLN A 412 -20.82 -24.00 7.96
C GLN A 412 -20.80 -24.16 6.44
N THR A 413 -20.11 -23.25 5.73
CA THR A 413 -20.08 -23.23 4.26
C THR A 413 -18.66 -23.02 3.74
N LEU A 414 -18.38 -23.48 2.51
CA LEU A 414 -17.10 -23.24 1.85
C LEU A 414 -16.80 -21.76 1.54
N LEU A 415 -17.77 -20.86 1.71
CA LEU A 415 -17.53 -19.41 1.56
C LEU A 415 -16.72 -18.84 2.73
N ALA A 416 -16.92 -19.37 3.94
CA ALA A 416 -16.22 -18.95 5.14
C ALA A 416 -14.68 -19.09 5.04
N PRO A 417 -14.12 -20.27 4.72
CA PRO A 417 -12.68 -20.41 4.58
C PRO A 417 -12.12 -19.60 3.41
N ILE A 418 -12.90 -19.37 2.35
CA ILE A 418 -12.48 -18.50 1.23
C ILE A 418 -12.35 -17.05 1.69
N VAL A 419 -13.31 -16.53 2.45
CA VAL A 419 -13.26 -15.16 2.99
C VAL A 419 -12.07 -15.02 3.92
N GLN A 420 -11.88 -15.95 4.86
CA GLN A 420 -10.74 -15.95 5.79
C GLN A 420 -9.39 -15.95 5.05
N VAL A 421 -9.21 -16.83 4.06
CA VAL A 421 -7.96 -16.89 3.29
C VAL A 421 -7.74 -15.61 2.49
N CYS A 422 -8.78 -15.06 1.87
CA CYS A 422 -8.67 -13.84 1.08
C CYS A 422 -8.38 -12.60 1.94
N ASP A 423 -8.97 -12.50 3.13
CA ASP A 423 -8.66 -11.48 4.13
C ASP A 423 -7.18 -11.57 4.55
N ALA A 424 -6.71 -12.76 4.93
CA ALA A 424 -5.31 -12.98 5.27
C ALA A 424 -4.35 -12.61 4.12
N ILE A 425 -4.69 -12.92 2.87
CA ILE A 425 -3.91 -12.55 1.68
C ILE A 425 -3.85 -11.03 1.48
N SER A 426 -4.96 -10.32 1.68
CA SER A 426 -4.98 -8.85 1.58
C SER A 426 -4.16 -8.21 2.70
N GLY A 427 -4.27 -8.74 3.93
CA GLY A 427 -3.57 -8.22 5.10
C GLY A 427 -2.08 -8.56 5.19
N ALA A 428 -1.60 -9.64 4.56
CA ALA A 428 -0.20 -10.11 4.65
C ALA A 428 0.75 -9.50 3.60
N ARG A 429 0.30 -8.54 2.77
CA ARG A 429 1.16 -7.98 1.73
C ARG A 429 2.30 -7.14 2.31
N PRO A 430 3.53 -7.23 1.77
CA PRO A 430 4.62 -6.32 2.14
C PRO A 430 4.19 -4.86 1.94
N GLY A 431 4.23 -4.06 3.01
CA GLY A 431 3.76 -2.66 3.00
C GLY A 431 2.30 -2.44 3.42
N ALA A 432 1.46 -3.50 3.49
CA ALA A 432 0.09 -3.45 4.03
C ALA A 432 0.05 -3.30 5.54
N ARG A 433 0.94 -4.02 6.22
CA ARG A 433 1.23 -3.85 7.64
C ARG A 433 2.60 -3.20 7.71
N ARG A 434 2.67 -1.98 8.26
CA ARG A 434 3.93 -1.57 8.87
C ARG A 434 4.21 -2.61 9.94
N GLU A 435 5.25 -3.42 9.75
CA GLU A 435 5.95 -3.95 10.91
C GLU A 435 6.23 -2.74 11.80
N VAL A 436 5.67 -2.83 13.00
CA VAL A 436 5.42 -1.70 13.87
C VAL A 436 6.77 -1.00 14.10
N VAL A 437 6.89 0.26 13.70
CA VAL A 437 8.06 1.08 14.04
C VAL A 437 8.29 1.00 15.56
N GLU A 438 7.22 0.83 16.33
CA GLU A 438 7.23 0.53 17.76
C GLU A 438 7.85 -0.83 18.14
N SER A 439 7.62 -1.92 17.40
CA SER A 439 8.31 -3.20 17.66
C SER A 439 9.78 -3.13 17.25
N TYR A 440 10.11 -2.33 16.24
CA TYR A 440 11.48 -2.03 15.87
C TYR A 440 12.19 -1.18 16.95
N ILE A 441 11.56 -0.10 17.42
CA ILE A 441 12.06 0.73 18.54
C ILE A 441 12.17 -0.11 19.82
N LYS A 442 11.16 -0.93 20.12
CA LYS A 442 11.17 -1.83 21.28
C LYS A 442 12.33 -2.82 21.18
N ARG A 443 12.57 -3.43 20.03
CA ARG A 443 13.74 -4.30 19.80
C ARG A 443 15.07 -3.58 20.01
N LEU A 444 15.22 -2.36 19.48
CA LEU A 444 16.44 -1.57 19.71
C LEU A 444 16.63 -1.25 21.19
N LYS A 445 15.54 -0.90 21.88
CA LYS A 445 15.53 -0.61 23.30
C LYS A 445 15.85 -1.85 24.14
N ASP A 446 15.26 -2.99 23.83
CA ASP A 446 15.54 -4.26 24.51
C ASP A 446 17.03 -4.63 24.36
N LEU A 447 17.61 -4.40 23.17
CA LEU A 447 19.02 -4.63 22.87
C LEU A 447 19.95 -3.67 23.64
N GLU A 448 19.55 -2.41 23.79
CA GLU A 448 20.24 -1.43 24.64
C GLU A 448 20.15 -1.77 26.13
N ASP A 449 18.97 -2.15 26.61
CA ASP A 449 18.69 -2.49 28.01
C ASP A 449 19.41 -3.78 28.42
N LEU A 450 19.52 -4.77 27.52
CA LEU A 450 20.29 -6.01 27.76
C LEU A 450 21.75 -5.70 28.06
N ALA A 451 22.40 -4.86 27.26
CA ALA A 451 23.78 -4.48 27.51
C ALA A 451 23.92 -3.55 28.73
N LEU A 452 22.92 -2.72 29.02
CA LEU A 452 22.91 -1.85 30.20
C LEU A 452 22.83 -2.64 31.51
N SER A 453 22.31 -3.88 31.48
CA SER A 453 22.21 -4.75 32.65
C SER A 453 23.55 -5.26 33.18
N TYR A 454 24.63 -5.14 32.40
CA TYR A 454 25.95 -5.61 32.82
C TYR A 454 26.65 -4.61 33.76
N PRO A 455 27.29 -5.09 34.84
CA PRO A 455 27.98 -4.22 35.79
C PRO A 455 29.14 -3.47 35.13
N GLY A 456 29.22 -2.16 35.37
CA GLY A 456 30.26 -1.27 34.81
C GLY A 456 29.93 -0.62 33.47
N VAL A 457 28.80 -1.00 32.84
CA VAL A 457 28.24 -0.29 31.69
C VAL A 457 27.57 1.01 32.14
N MET A 458 27.95 2.13 31.51
CA MET A 458 27.40 3.45 31.79
C MET A 458 26.30 3.85 30.81
N LYS A 459 26.49 3.55 29.52
CA LYS A 459 25.56 3.89 28.43
C LYS A 459 25.64 2.88 27.30
N THR A 460 24.53 2.68 26.60
CA THR A 460 24.43 1.81 25.42
C THR A 460 23.78 2.57 24.28
N TYR A 461 24.20 2.28 23.05
CA TYR A 461 23.59 2.83 21.84
C TYR A 461 23.52 1.77 20.74
N ALA A 462 22.32 1.49 20.25
CA ALA A 462 22.11 0.71 19.05
C ALA A 462 22.20 1.62 17.81
N ILE A 463 23.24 1.43 17.00
CA ILE A 463 23.55 2.24 15.81
C ILE A 463 23.37 1.38 14.55
N GLN A 464 23.30 2.02 13.38
CA GLN A 464 23.15 1.37 12.08
C GLN A 464 21.92 0.46 12.02
N ALA A 465 20.79 0.99 12.44
CA ALA A 465 19.54 0.26 12.48
C ALA A 465 19.59 -1.03 13.36
N GLY A 466 20.43 -1.03 14.40
CA GLY A 466 20.62 -2.17 15.31
C GLY A 466 21.59 -3.23 14.81
N ARG A 467 22.42 -2.91 13.80
CA ARG A 467 23.53 -3.77 13.35
C ARG A 467 24.84 -3.50 14.09
N GLU A 468 24.89 -2.45 14.90
CA GLU A 468 26.03 -2.15 15.76
C GLU A 468 25.53 -1.76 17.15
N LEU A 469 26.06 -2.38 18.20
CA LEU A 469 25.80 -2.01 19.59
C LEU A 469 27.07 -1.42 20.19
N ARG A 470 27.01 -0.14 20.58
CA ARG A 470 28.10 0.53 21.30
C ARG A 470 27.81 0.55 22.78
N VAL A 471 28.74 0.01 23.55
CA VAL A 471 28.64 -0.11 25.02
C VAL A 471 29.74 0.76 25.61
N ILE A 472 29.37 1.79 26.36
CA ILE A 472 30.32 2.70 27.01
C ILE A 472 30.51 2.24 28.45
N VAL A 473 31.76 1.96 28.81
CA VAL A 473 32.16 1.53 30.16
C VAL A 473 33.08 2.56 30.82
N GLY A 474 32.99 2.67 32.14
CA GLY A 474 33.84 3.57 32.93
C GLY A 474 35.25 3.01 33.03
N SER A 475 36.25 3.82 32.68
CA SER A 475 37.67 3.45 32.77
C SER A 475 38.15 3.12 34.19
N ASP A 476 37.43 3.61 35.18
CA ASP A 476 37.63 3.39 36.61
C ASP A 476 37.04 2.06 37.11
N LYS A 477 36.13 1.44 36.35
CA LYS A 477 35.37 0.26 36.77
C LYS A 477 35.71 -1.02 36.03
N ILE A 478 36.20 -0.93 34.80
CA ILE A 478 36.45 -2.08 33.93
C ILE A 478 37.84 -1.93 33.29
N ASN A 479 38.66 -2.98 33.42
CA ASN A 479 40.00 -3.03 32.80
C ASN A 479 39.94 -3.52 31.32
N ASP A 480 41.08 -3.55 30.63
CA ASP A 480 41.09 -3.86 29.18
C ASP A 480 40.65 -5.30 28.89
N GLN A 481 41.08 -6.24 29.74
CA GLN A 481 40.74 -7.65 29.60
C GLN A 481 39.27 -7.92 29.90
N GLU A 482 38.71 -7.24 30.90
CA GLU A 482 37.29 -7.28 31.23
C GLU A 482 36.42 -6.65 30.13
N SER A 483 36.93 -5.63 29.42
CA SER A 483 36.23 -5.01 28.29
C SER A 483 36.12 -5.97 27.10
N GLU A 484 37.17 -6.75 26.83
CA GLU A 484 37.16 -7.79 25.81
C GLU A 484 36.15 -8.90 26.16
N GLN A 485 36.19 -9.39 27.40
CA GLN A 485 35.26 -10.41 27.89
C GLN A 485 33.80 -9.93 27.83
N LEU A 486 33.54 -8.68 28.25
CA LEU A 486 32.22 -8.08 28.20
C LEU A 486 31.65 -8.02 26.78
N SER A 487 32.49 -7.69 25.79
CA SER A 487 32.07 -7.65 24.38
C SER A 487 31.63 -9.03 23.87
N TYR A 488 32.32 -10.09 24.29
CA TYR A 488 32.02 -11.47 23.96
C TYR A 488 30.74 -11.95 24.66
N ASP A 489 30.60 -11.67 25.95
CA ASP A 489 29.45 -12.09 26.74
C ASP A 489 28.15 -11.46 26.24
N ILE A 490 28.17 -10.17 25.89
CA ILE A 490 27.03 -9.47 25.30
C ILE A 490 26.68 -10.06 23.93
N ALA A 491 27.68 -10.34 23.08
CA ALA A 491 27.44 -10.94 21.76
C ALA A 491 26.78 -12.32 21.88
N LYS A 492 27.29 -13.16 22.78
CA LYS A 492 26.73 -14.50 23.04
C LYS A 492 25.31 -14.43 23.59
N ARG A 493 25.06 -13.53 24.54
CA ARG A 493 23.73 -13.38 25.14
C ARG A 493 22.69 -12.87 24.14
N ILE A 494 23.06 -11.95 23.25
CA ILE A 494 22.19 -11.51 22.16
C ILE A 494 21.89 -12.67 21.21
N GLN A 495 22.87 -13.53 20.91
CA GLN A 495 22.66 -14.72 20.07
C GLN A 495 21.70 -15.74 20.71
N ASP A 496 21.77 -15.92 22.03
CA ASP A 496 20.99 -16.92 22.75
C ASP A 496 19.56 -16.43 23.12
N GLU A 497 19.41 -15.16 23.52
CA GLU A 497 18.16 -14.59 24.03
C GLU A 497 17.35 -13.82 22.98
N MET A 498 17.96 -13.35 21.88
CA MET A 498 17.30 -12.52 20.87
C MET A 498 17.38 -13.12 19.46
N THR A 499 16.25 -13.15 18.76
CA THR A 499 16.22 -13.52 17.35
C THR A 499 16.48 -12.28 16.49
N TYR A 500 17.67 -12.17 15.89
CA TYR A 500 18.03 -11.03 15.04
C TYR A 500 18.47 -11.46 13.63
N PRO A 501 17.96 -10.82 12.55
CA PRO A 501 18.39 -11.14 11.20
C PRO A 501 19.74 -10.48 10.88
N GLY A 502 20.77 -11.30 10.70
CA GLY A 502 22.11 -10.87 10.29
C GLY A 502 23.11 -10.78 11.46
N GLN A 503 24.29 -10.22 11.17
CA GLN A 503 25.35 -10.06 12.17
C GLN A 503 25.23 -8.71 12.87
N ILE A 504 25.38 -8.71 14.19
CA ILE A 504 25.44 -7.51 15.03
C ILE A 504 26.88 -7.34 15.50
N LYS A 505 27.45 -6.15 15.27
CA LYS A 505 28.77 -5.78 15.74
C LYS A 505 28.68 -5.19 17.14
N ILE A 506 29.28 -5.84 18.14
CA ILE A 506 29.38 -5.30 19.50
C ILE A 506 30.70 -4.53 19.62
N THR A 507 30.66 -3.31 20.14
CA THR A 507 31.86 -2.48 20.36
C THR A 507 31.80 -1.90 21.76
N VAL A 508 32.75 -2.32 22.61
CA VAL A 508 32.92 -1.78 23.96
C VAL A 508 33.91 -0.64 23.91
N ILE A 509 33.53 0.52 24.44
CA ILE A 509 34.36 1.73 24.48
C ILE A 509 34.59 2.12 25.93
N ARG A 510 35.85 2.09 26.35
CA ARG A 510 36.25 2.57 27.67
C ARG A 510 36.52 4.07 27.60
N GLU A 511 35.76 4.85 28.38
CA GLU A 511 35.79 6.31 28.35
C GLU A 511 36.18 6.88 29.72
N THR A 512 37.06 7.89 29.71
CA THR A 512 37.36 8.75 30.86
C THR A 512 36.85 10.15 30.59
N ARG A 513 35.99 10.69 31.45
CA ARG A 513 35.45 12.06 31.33
C ARG A 513 36.04 12.95 32.40
N SER A 514 36.72 14.01 32.00
CA SER A 514 37.16 15.08 32.89
C SER A 514 36.32 16.32 32.64
N VAL A 515 35.67 16.84 33.69
CA VAL A 515 34.78 18.01 33.60
C VAL A 515 35.28 19.09 34.56
N ASN A 516 35.70 20.22 34.03
CA ASN A 516 36.10 21.40 34.79
C ASN A 516 35.12 22.55 34.50
N TYR A 517 34.67 23.23 35.54
CA TYR A 517 33.82 24.41 35.42
C TYR A 517 34.66 25.68 35.64
N ALA A 518 34.69 26.58 34.66
CA ALA A 518 35.19 27.94 34.85
C ALA A 518 34.06 28.81 35.42
N LYS A 519 34.37 29.62 36.44
CA LYS A 519 33.46 30.65 36.95
C LYS A 519 33.66 31.95 36.21
#